data_AF-A0A662S6A0-F1
#
_entry.id   AF-A0A662S6A0-F1
#
_cell.length_a   1.000
_cell.length_b   1.000
_cell.length_c   1.000
_cell.angle_alpha   90.00
_cell.angle_beta   90.00
_cell.angle_gamma   90.00
#
_symmetry.space_group_name_H-M   'P 1'
#
loop_
_entity.id
_entity.type
_entity.pdbx_description
1 polymer ?
#
loop_
_entity_poly.entity_id
_entity_poly.type
_entity_poly.pdbx_seq_one_letter_code
_entity_poly.pdbx_strand_id
1 'polypeptide(L)'
;MVRILGEEVGQSLQWTKYSLNGKEIKSKLSLAADIVKAIEEGADNLKVLIFVPHHLSQVRELSEPLELIERIRDELRTIFRNSLVNDQPLHRYFRDHYGKSLESALKLVVVESMGKWILENERVSFTGEPLWVALRMLLHIVEEFRALKGKRTLVMDRTHCHSFYVIPSFVALELAK
;
A
#
# COMPACT_ATOMS: atom_id res chain seq x y z
N MET A 1 20.67 3.20 6.05
CA MET A 1 19.85 2.95 4.85
C MET A 1 18.38 3.11 5.20
N VAL A 2 17.67 3.97 4.49
CA VAL A 2 16.22 4.14 4.62
C VAL A 2 15.54 3.44 3.45
N ARG A 3 14.52 2.63 3.72
CA ARG A 3 13.76 1.94 2.68
C ARG A 3 12.29 2.35 2.70
N ILE A 4 11.76 2.63 1.53
CA ILE A 4 10.33 2.81 1.29
C ILE A 4 9.86 1.61 0.48
N LEU A 5 8.89 0.87 1.02
CA LEU A 5 8.18 -0.19 0.32
C LEU A 5 6.81 0.35 -0.10
N GLY A 6 6.45 0.22 -1.36
CA GLY A 6 5.09 0.46 -1.85
C GLY A 6 4.43 -0.85 -2.22
N GLU A 7 3.17 -1.07 -1.87
CA GLU A 7 2.34 -2.12 -2.48
C GLU A 7 1.06 -1.50 -3.06
N GLU A 8 0.71 -1.93 -4.27
CA GLU A 8 -0.57 -1.62 -4.88
C GLU A 8 -1.56 -2.78 -4.72
N VAL A 9 -2.77 -2.46 -4.28
CA VAL A 9 -3.75 -3.48 -3.94
C VAL A 9 -5.05 -3.30 -4.72
N GLY A 10 -5.45 -4.33 -5.46
CA GLY A 10 -6.74 -4.44 -6.13
C GLY A 10 -7.82 -5.15 -5.30
N GLN A 11 -8.85 -5.66 -5.98
CA GLN A 11 -10.06 -6.21 -5.35
C GLN A 11 -9.89 -7.54 -4.60
N SER A 12 -8.86 -8.34 -4.89
CA SER A 12 -8.75 -9.71 -4.36
C SER A 12 -7.60 -9.82 -3.36
N LEU A 13 -7.96 -10.05 -2.08
CA LEU A 13 -7.02 -10.35 -1.01
C LEU A 13 -7.28 -11.76 -0.46
N GLN A 14 -6.45 -12.70 -0.87
CA GLN A 14 -6.51 -14.09 -0.41
C GLN A 14 -5.33 -14.40 0.52
N TRP A 15 -5.56 -15.30 1.49
CA TRP A 15 -4.49 -15.77 2.36
C TRP A 15 -3.50 -16.60 1.56
N THR A 16 -2.28 -16.11 1.44
CA THR A 16 -1.20 -16.72 0.67
C THR A 16 -0.03 -17.04 1.60
N LYS A 17 0.61 -18.19 1.36
CA LYS A 17 1.90 -18.52 1.99
C LYS A 17 3.02 -18.00 1.09
N TYR A 18 3.87 -17.16 1.64
CA TYR A 18 5.08 -16.65 1.01
C TYR A 18 6.29 -17.34 1.63
N SER A 19 7.21 -17.84 0.80
CA SER A 19 8.48 -18.41 1.26
C SER A 19 9.60 -17.41 0.96
N LEU A 20 10.27 -16.94 2.00
CA LEU A 20 11.38 -15.99 1.88
C LEU A 20 12.54 -16.46 2.76
N ASN A 21 13.70 -16.74 2.16
CA ASN A 21 14.92 -17.17 2.86
C ASN A 21 14.67 -18.34 3.85
N GLY A 22 13.79 -19.28 3.48
CA GLY A 22 13.43 -20.43 4.30
C GLY A 22 12.42 -20.14 5.42
N LYS A 23 11.95 -18.90 5.57
CA LYS A 23 10.84 -18.53 6.47
C LYS A 23 9.51 -18.58 5.70
N GLU A 24 8.53 -19.27 6.26
CA GLU A 24 7.14 -19.19 5.78
C GLU A 24 6.43 -18.01 6.44
N ILE A 25 5.87 -17.13 5.63
CA ILE A 25 5.05 -16.00 6.07
C ILE A 25 3.65 -16.20 5.49
N LYS A 26 2.61 -16.19 6.33
CA LYS A 26 1.23 -16.33 5.89
C LYS A 26 0.54 -14.99 5.98
N SER A 27 0.27 -14.38 4.83
CA SER A 27 -0.29 -13.02 4.75
C SER A 27 -1.29 -12.92 3.60
N LYS A 28 -2.15 -11.89 3.64
CA LYS A 28 -2.97 -11.51 2.48
C LYS A 28 -2.24 -10.60 1.49
N LEU A 29 -1.10 -10.06 1.91
CA LEU A 29 -0.28 -9.12 1.15
C LEU A 29 1.16 -9.64 1.09
N SER A 30 1.77 -9.52 -0.09
CA SER A 30 3.17 -9.89 -0.33
C SER A 30 4.11 -8.91 0.36
N LEU A 31 3.64 -7.71 0.72
CA LEU A 31 4.33 -6.75 1.56
C LEU A 31 4.89 -7.34 2.85
N ALA A 32 4.21 -8.34 3.42
CA ALA A 32 4.71 -9.00 4.63
C ALA A 32 6.08 -9.64 4.40
N ALA A 33 6.28 -10.26 3.23
CA ALA A 33 7.57 -10.82 2.84
C ALA A 33 8.60 -9.70 2.56
N ASP A 34 8.22 -8.64 1.85
CA ASP A 34 9.14 -7.53 1.58
C ASP A 34 9.57 -6.76 2.84
N ILE A 35 8.69 -6.66 3.85
CA ILE A 35 9.03 -6.11 5.17
C ILE A 35 10.10 -6.97 5.84
N VAL A 36 9.91 -8.29 5.89
CA VAL A 36 10.90 -9.21 6.48
C VAL A 36 12.21 -9.13 5.71
N LYS A 37 12.16 -9.12 4.37
CA LYS A 37 13.34 -8.97 3.51
C LYS A 37 14.10 -7.67 3.81
N ALA A 38 13.38 -6.55 3.94
CA ALA A 38 13.99 -5.26 4.25
C ALA A 38 14.71 -5.24 5.59
N ILE A 39 14.13 -5.90 6.60
CA ILE A 39 14.75 -6.04 7.93
C ILE A 39 16.02 -6.88 7.84
N GLU A 40 15.96 -8.04 7.20
CA GLU A 40 17.11 -8.96 7.05
C GLU A 40 18.25 -8.33 6.22
N GLU A 41 17.93 -7.43 5.28
CA GLU A 41 18.92 -6.68 4.50
C GLU A 41 19.48 -5.44 5.21
N GLY A 42 19.12 -5.20 6.49
CA GLY A 42 19.67 -4.13 7.31
C GLY A 42 19.11 -2.73 7.00
N ALA A 43 17.81 -2.62 6.70
CA ALA A 43 17.17 -1.31 6.60
C ALA A 43 17.06 -0.65 7.99
N ASP A 44 17.85 0.39 8.27
CA ASP A 44 17.81 1.13 9.55
C ASP A 44 16.46 1.82 9.81
N ASN A 45 15.74 2.18 8.75
CA ASN A 45 14.41 2.76 8.86
C ASN A 45 13.55 2.30 7.68
N LEU A 46 12.32 1.89 7.99
CA LEU A 46 11.38 1.35 7.03
C LEU A 46 10.09 2.19 7.03
N LYS A 47 9.67 2.59 5.83
CA LYS A 47 8.38 3.20 5.55
C LYS A 47 7.64 2.34 4.55
N VAL A 48 6.33 2.21 4.75
CA VAL A 48 5.50 1.31 3.98
C VAL A 48 4.28 2.08 3.48
N LEU A 49 4.16 2.20 2.17
CA LEU A 49 3.04 2.84 1.48
C LEU A 49 2.15 1.75 0.90
N ILE A 50 0.85 1.81 1.17
CA ILE A 50 -0.14 0.93 0.54
C ILE A 50 -1.05 1.80 -0.31
N PHE A 51 -0.97 1.64 -1.62
CA PHE A 51 -1.79 2.36 -2.57
C PHE A 51 -3.05 1.56 -2.86
N VAL A 52 -4.19 2.14 -2.54
CA VAL A 52 -5.48 1.46 -2.57
C VAL A 52 -6.47 2.28 -3.39
N PRO A 53 -7.08 1.71 -4.43
CA PRO A 53 -8.02 2.45 -5.24
C PRO A 53 -9.35 2.60 -4.51
N HIS A 54 -9.93 3.79 -4.55
CA HIS A 54 -11.11 4.12 -3.75
C HIS A 54 -12.36 3.29 -4.06
N HIS A 55 -12.45 2.62 -5.22
CA HIS A 55 -13.57 1.73 -5.56
C HIS A 55 -13.66 0.50 -4.65
N LEU A 56 -12.58 0.17 -3.91
CA LEU A 56 -12.59 -0.90 -2.90
C LEU A 56 -13.43 -0.56 -1.67
N SER A 57 -13.74 0.72 -1.45
CA SER A 57 -14.63 1.15 -0.38
C SER A 57 -16.09 0.99 -0.78
N GLN A 58 -16.92 0.68 0.23
CA GLN A 58 -18.38 0.67 0.12
C GLN A 58 -19.01 2.02 0.42
N VAL A 59 -18.23 3.05 0.75
CA VAL A 59 -18.72 4.41 0.96
C VAL A 59 -19.01 5.04 -0.41
N ARG A 60 -20.30 5.25 -0.71
CA ARG A 60 -20.77 5.73 -2.01
C ARG A 60 -21.24 7.19 -2.02
N GLU A 61 -21.81 7.68 -0.92
CA GLU A 61 -22.46 8.99 -0.89
C GLU A 61 -22.13 9.77 0.38
N LEU A 62 -21.60 10.97 0.18
CA LEU A 62 -21.51 12.05 1.15
C LEU A 62 -21.65 13.39 0.43
N SER A 63 -22.10 14.42 1.16
CA SER A 63 -22.31 15.78 0.66
C SER A 63 -21.01 16.47 0.22
N GLU A 64 -19.85 16.06 0.74
CA GLU A 64 -18.56 16.69 0.45
C GLU A 64 -17.47 15.68 0.01
N PRO A 65 -16.71 15.97 -1.07
CA PRO A 65 -15.66 15.08 -1.58
C PRO A 65 -14.52 14.75 -0.60
N LEU A 66 -14.19 15.67 0.31
CA LEU A 66 -13.13 15.46 1.30
C LEU A 66 -13.53 14.45 2.36
N GLU A 67 -14.75 14.57 2.89
CA GLU A 67 -15.31 13.62 3.86
C GLU A 67 -15.41 12.21 3.27
N LEU A 68 -15.70 12.11 1.97
CA LEU A 68 -15.73 10.85 1.25
C LEU A 68 -14.36 10.18 1.25
N ILE A 69 -13.29 10.91 0.90
CA ILE A 69 -11.92 10.36 0.87
C ILE A 69 -11.46 9.92 2.26
N GLU A 70 -11.78 10.68 3.31
CA GLU A 70 -11.42 10.32 4.69
C GLU A 70 -12.14 9.05 5.16
N ARG A 71 -13.45 8.94 4.89
CA ARG A 71 -14.18 7.70 5.20
C ARG A 71 -13.69 6.49 4.43
N ILE A 72 -13.41 6.65 3.13
CA ILE A 72 -12.81 5.61 2.30
C ILE A 72 -11.47 5.16 2.90
N ARG A 73 -10.64 6.13 3.32
CA ARG A 73 -9.35 5.85 3.96
C ARG A 73 -9.54 5.07 5.26
N ASP A 74 -10.50 5.42 6.10
CA ASP A 74 -10.73 4.74 7.38
C ASP A 74 -11.30 3.33 7.23
N GLU A 75 -12.23 3.12 6.28
CA GLU A 75 -12.73 1.79 5.94
C GLU A 75 -11.59 0.90 5.43
N LEU A 76 -10.83 1.40 4.45
CA LEU A 76 -9.71 0.65 3.88
C LEU A 76 -8.62 0.43 4.94
N ARG A 77 -8.31 1.42 5.77
CA ARG A 77 -7.35 1.24 6.88
C ARG A 77 -7.78 0.11 7.81
N THR A 78 -9.07 -0.05 8.06
CA THR A 78 -9.60 -1.16 8.87
C THR A 78 -9.39 -2.51 8.17
N ILE A 79 -9.71 -2.60 6.87
CA ILE A 79 -9.50 -3.81 6.06
C ILE A 79 -8.02 -4.21 5.99
N PHE A 80 -7.14 -3.23 5.75
CA PHE A 80 -5.70 -3.45 5.62
C PHE A 80 -5.02 -3.70 6.95
N ARG A 81 -5.48 -3.05 8.04
CA ARG A 81 -5.12 -3.47 9.39
C ARG A 81 -5.50 -4.92 9.58
N ASN A 82 -6.73 -5.35 9.37
CA ASN A 82 -7.10 -6.76 9.59
C ASN A 82 -6.34 -7.75 8.68
N SER A 83 -5.84 -7.29 7.54
CA SER A 83 -5.06 -8.09 6.58
C SER A 83 -3.56 -8.20 6.90
N LEU A 84 -2.98 -7.22 7.61
CA LEU A 84 -1.57 -7.20 8.06
C LEU A 84 -1.41 -7.41 9.59
N VAL A 85 -2.43 -7.11 10.39
CA VAL A 85 -2.44 -7.03 11.87
C VAL A 85 -2.77 -8.36 12.53
N ASN A 86 -3.42 -9.28 11.83
CA ASN A 86 -3.65 -10.62 12.37
C ASN A 86 -2.44 -11.56 12.24
N ASP A 87 -1.36 -11.12 11.57
CA ASP A 87 -0.08 -11.82 11.60
C ASP A 87 0.77 -11.31 12.79
N GLN A 88 0.37 -11.70 14.01
CA GLN A 88 1.10 -11.35 15.24
C GLN A 88 2.63 -11.62 15.16
N PRO A 89 3.10 -12.69 14.47
CA PRO A 89 4.53 -12.88 14.19
C PRO A 89 5.22 -11.69 13.53
N LEU A 90 4.66 -11.12 12.44
CA LEU A 90 5.27 -9.99 11.73
C LEU A 90 5.36 -8.75 12.61
N HIS A 91 4.31 -8.47 13.38
CA HIS A 91 4.25 -7.34 14.32
C HIS A 91 5.25 -7.44 15.44
N ARG A 92 5.45 -8.65 15.97
CA ARG A 92 6.46 -8.92 16.98
C ARG A 92 7.86 -8.74 16.39
N TYR A 93 8.12 -9.37 15.24
CA TYR A 93 9.41 -9.30 14.57
C TYR A 93 9.81 -7.86 14.20
N PHE A 94 8.88 -7.05 13.69
CA PHE A 94 9.12 -5.64 13.40
C PHE A 94 9.44 -4.83 14.66
N ARG A 95 8.68 -5.07 15.75
CA ARG A 95 8.86 -4.37 17.02
C ARG A 95 10.18 -4.72 17.69
N ASP A 96 10.57 -5.99 17.66
CA ASP A 96 11.84 -6.45 18.23
C ASP A 96 13.03 -5.81 17.51
N HIS A 97 12.90 -5.53 16.20
CA HIS A 97 13.95 -4.90 15.41
C HIS A 97 13.98 -3.36 15.55
N TYR A 98 12.83 -2.69 15.50
CA TYR A 98 12.77 -1.22 15.43
C TYR A 98 12.32 -0.53 16.73
N GLY A 99 11.90 -1.27 17.76
CA GLY A 99 11.39 -0.71 19.03
C GLY A 99 10.06 0.05 18.91
N LYS A 100 9.36 -0.04 17.76
CA LYS A 100 8.10 0.65 17.47
C LYS A 100 7.11 -0.27 16.76
N SER A 101 5.83 0.11 16.74
CA SER A 101 4.81 -0.71 16.08
C SER A 101 4.90 -0.62 14.55
N LEU A 102 4.49 -1.68 13.84
CA LEU A 102 4.46 -1.69 12.37
C LEU A 102 3.52 -0.61 11.82
N GLU A 103 2.43 -0.30 12.53
CA GLU A 103 1.49 0.76 12.15
C GLU A 103 2.13 2.15 12.09
N SER A 104 3.19 2.40 12.85
CA SER A 104 3.94 3.67 12.79
C SER A 104 4.75 3.84 11.49
N ALA A 105 4.98 2.74 10.76
CA ALA A 105 5.65 2.72 9.47
C ALA A 105 4.68 2.67 8.29
N LEU A 106 3.41 2.32 8.53
CA LEU A 106 2.38 2.14 7.49
C LEU A 106 1.64 3.45 7.19
N LYS A 107 1.54 3.79 5.91
CA LYS A 107 0.68 4.85 5.38
C LYS A 107 -0.18 4.28 4.26
N LEU A 108 -1.49 4.36 4.43
CA LEU A 108 -2.44 3.99 3.41
C LEU A 108 -2.76 5.23 2.56
N VAL A 109 -2.59 5.09 1.25
CA VAL A 109 -2.80 6.14 0.26
C VAL A 109 -3.96 5.72 -0.63
N VAL A 110 -5.07 6.44 -0.52
CA VAL A 110 -6.22 6.26 -1.39
C VAL A 110 -5.91 6.89 -2.74
N VAL A 111 -6.01 6.13 -3.83
CA VAL A 111 -5.82 6.58 -5.21
C VAL A 111 -7.12 6.52 -6.00
N GLU A 112 -7.20 7.34 -7.04
CA GLU A 112 -8.33 7.42 -7.97
C GLU A 112 -8.59 6.07 -8.63
N SER A 113 -9.87 5.72 -8.78
CA SER A 113 -10.33 4.56 -9.52
C SER A 113 -10.76 5.01 -10.89
N MET A 114 -10.56 4.13 -11.87
CA MET A 114 -10.91 4.43 -13.26
C MET A 114 -11.44 3.19 -13.94
N GLY A 115 -12.30 3.40 -14.92
CA GLY A 115 -12.91 2.32 -15.69
C GLY A 115 -14.17 1.77 -15.05
N LYS A 116 -14.63 0.64 -15.56
CA LYS A 116 -15.89 0.00 -15.16
C LYS A 116 -15.61 -1.11 -14.16
N TRP A 117 -16.31 -1.08 -13.05
CA TRP A 117 -16.18 -2.02 -11.95
C TRP A 117 -17.54 -2.63 -11.62
N ILE A 118 -17.52 -3.86 -11.13
CA ILE A 118 -18.71 -4.52 -10.59
C ILE A 118 -18.58 -4.45 -9.06
N LEU A 119 -19.52 -3.78 -8.43
CA LEU A 119 -19.56 -3.55 -6.98
C LEU A 119 -20.92 -4.03 -6.48
N GLU A 120 -20.96 -5.08 -5.66
CA GLU A 120 -22.19 -5.61 -5.06
C GLU A 120 -23.36 -5.84 -6.04
N ASN A 121 -23.03 -6.24 -7.28
CA ASN A 121 -23.93 -6.47 -8.43
C ASN A 121 -24.31 -5.24 -9.26
N GLU A 122 -23.82 -4.05 -8.91
CA GLU A 122 -23.96 -2.84 -9.72
C GLU A 122 -22.72 -2.59 -10.58
N ARG A 123 -22.94 -2.11 -11.81
CA ARG A 123 -21.85 -1.65 -12.68
C ARG A 123 -21.62 -0.17 -12.43
N VAL A 124 -20.51 0.15 -11.77
CA VAL A 124 -20.08 1.52 -11.50
C VAL A 124 -18.96 1.89 -12.47
N SER A 125 -19.03 3.09 -13.05
CA SER A 125 -17.97 3.62 -13.91
C SER A 125 -17.32 4.81 -13.22
N PHE A 126 -16.01 4.73 -12.99
CA PHE A 126 -15.24 5.86 -12.52
C PHE A 126 -14.53 6.53 -13.70
N THR A 127 -14.76 7.83 -13.86
CA THR A 127 -14.07 8.66 -14.84
C THR A 127 -12.86 9.34 -14.20
N GLY A 128 -11.72 9.32 -14.87
CA GLY A 128 -10.49 9.92 -14.38
C GLY A 128 -9.36 9.74 -15.37
N GLU A 129 -8.29 10.52 -15.21
CA GLU A 129 -7.08 10.38 -16.04
C GLU A 129 -6.03 9.53 -15.31
N PRO A 130 -5.41 8.53 -15.99
CA PRO A 130 -4.34 7.71 -15.43
C PRO A 130 -3.20 8.50 -14.79
N LEU A 131 -2.95 9.70 -15.33
CA LEU A 131 -1.94 10.62 -14.84
C LEU A 131 -2.20 11.08 -13.41
N TRP A 132 -3.46 11.26 -13.00
CA TRP A 132 -3.79 11.68 -11.63
C TRP A 132 -3.36 10.65 -10.59
N VAL A 133 -3.52 9.35 -10.88
CA VAL A 133 -3.00 8.29 -9.99
C VAL A 133 -1.49 8.36 -9.88
N ALA A 134 -0.79 8.49 -11.02
CA ALA A 134 0.67 8.58 -11.02
C ALA A 134 1.15 9.78 -10.20
N LEU A 135 0.54 10.95 -10.39
CA LEU A 135 0.87 12.17 -9.66
C LEU A 135 0.58 12.05 -8.16
N ARG A 136 -0.54 11.42 -7.77
CA ARG A 136 -0.89 11.20 -6.37
C ARG A 136 0.08 10.23 -5.69
N MET A 137 0.43 9.14 -6.36
CA MET A 137 1.45 8.20 -5.87
C MET A 137 2.79 8.90 -5.71
N LEU A 138 3.24 9.62 -6.74
CA LEU A 138 4.50 10.38 -6.74
C LEU A 138 4.56 11.37 -5.58
N LEU A 139 3.49 12.14 -5.37
CA LEU A 139 3.40 13.12 -4.28
C LEU A 139 3.69 12.44 -2.94
N HIS A 140 2.99 11.35 -2.63
CA HIS A 140 3.16 10.67 -1.35
C HIS A 140 4.51 9.95 -1.21
N ILE A 141 5.06 9.41 -2.29
CA ILE A 141 6.42 8.86 -2.29
C ILE A 141 7.41 9.98 -1.97
N VAL A 142 7.34 11.11 -2.67
CA VAL A 142 8.25 12.26 -2.49
C VAL A 142 8.14 12.87 -1.09
N GLU A 143 6.94 12.97 -0.52
CA GLU A 143 6.73 13.40 0.86
C GLU A 143 7.51 12.54 1.86
N GLU A 144 7.39 11.20 1.76
CA GLU A 144 8.14 10.29 2.62
C GLU A 144 9.65 10.39 2.36
N PHE A 145 10.06 10.48 1.10
CA PHE A 145 11.47 10.67 0.72
C PHE A 145 12.08 11.92 1.37
N ARG A 146 11.37 13.05 1.32
CA ARG A 146 11.83 14.32 1.89
C ARG A 146 11.98 14.26 3.40
N ALA A 147 11.09 13.53 4.09
CA ALA A 147 11.14 13.36 5.54
C ALA A 147 12.33 12.52 6.03
N LEU A 148 13.01 11.80 5.13
CA LEU A 148 14.02 10.80 5.47
C LEU A 148 15.44 11.27 5.12
N LYS A 149 16.40 11.12 6.05
CA LYS A 149 17.83 11.42 5.83
C LYS A 149 18.63 10.13 5.58
N GLY A 150 19.68 10.20 4.75
CA GLY A 150 20.58 9.07 4.46
C GLY A 150 20.35 8.40 3.10
N LYS A 151 21.10 7.32 2.80
CA LYS A 151 20.95 6.53 1.56
C LYS A 151 19.57 5.89 1.51
N ARG A 152 18.85 6.08 0.41
CA ARG A 152 17.44 5.67 0.24
C ARG A 152 17.32 4.55 -0.78
N THR A 153 16.40 3.63 -0.52
CA THR A 153 16.00 2.56 -1.44
C THR A 153 14.48 2.58 -1.55
N LEU A 154 13.97 2.53 -2.77
CA LEU A 154 12.53 2.45 -3.05
C LEU A 154 12.25 1.14 -3.77
N VAL A 155 11.27 0.40 -3.26
CA VAL A 155 10.79 -0.86 -3.84
C VAL A 155 9.29 -0.72 -3.99
N MET A 156 8.77 -1.04 -5.18
CA MET A 156 7.33 -1.09 -5.44
C MET A 156 6.95 -2.53 -5.78
N ASP A 157 6.14 -3.14 -4.93
CA ASP A 157 5.48 -4.41 -5.16
C ASP A 157 4.17 -4.18 -5.92
N ARG A 158 4.02 -4.94 -7.01
CA ARG A 158 2.87 -4.87 -7.92
C ARG A 158 2.15 -6.22 -8.02
N THR A 159 2.43 -7.16 -7.12
CA THR A 159 1.85 -8.51 -7.11
C THR A 159 0.31 -8.47 -7.05
N HIS A 160 -0.25 -7.55 -6.27
CA HIS A 160 -1.71 -7.36 -6.15
C HIS A 160 -2.24 -6.17 -6.96
N CYS A 161 -1.41 -5.60 -7.83
CA CYS A 161 -1.76 -4.46 -8.66
C CYS A 161 -2.79 -4.88 -9.72
N HIS A 162 -3.89 -4.15 -9.81
CA HIS A 162 -4.77 -4.28 -10.97
C HIS A 162 -4.08 -3.73 -12.21
N SER A 163 -4.22 -4.39 -13.37
CA SER A 163 -3.49 -4.09 -14.62
C SER A 163 -3.46 -2.61 -15.01
N PHE A 164 -4.55 -1.91 -14.71
CA PHE A 164 -4.70 -0.49 -14.96
C PHE A 164 -3.73 0.42 -14.16
N TYR A 165 -3.33 0.05 -12.95
CA TYR A 165 -2.45 0.86 -12.10
C TYR A 165 -0.96 0.58 -12.31
N VAL A 166 -0.61 -0.51 -13.01
CA VAL A 166 0.79 -0.93 -13.25
C VAL A 166 1.63 0.14 -13.94
N ILE A 167 1.06 0.84 -14.93
CA ILE A 167 1.76 1.91 -15.66
C ILE A 167 1.85 3.18 -14.81
N PRO A 168 0.76 3.73 -14.24
CA PRO A 168 0.82 4.88 -13.35
C PRO A 168 1.81 4.73 -12.20
N SER A 169 1.87 3.56 -11.56
CA SER A 169 2.78 3.31 -10.45
C SER A 169 4.23 3.20 -10.88
N PHE A 170 4.49 2.62 -12.06
CA PHE A 170 5.82 2.62 -12.65
C PHE A 170 6.29 4.05 -12.94
N VAL A 171 5.44 4.87 -13.54
CA VAL A 171 5.76 6.28 -13.81
C VAL A 171 6.05 7.04 -12.52
N ALA A 172 5.21 6.86 -11.49
CA ALA A 172 5.42 7.47 -10.18
C ALA A 172 6.75 7.04 -9.54
N LEU A 173 7.09 5.75 -9.66
CA LEU A 173 8.33 5.18 -9.16
C LEU A 173 9.56 5.79 -9.87
N GLU A 174 9.55 5.84 -11.20
CA GLU A 174 10.67 6.37 -11.99
C GLU A 174 10.88 7.86 -11.77
N LEU A 175 9.80 8.64 -11.58
CA LEU A 175 9.89 10.07 -11.28
C LEU A 175 10.34 10.36 -9.83
N ALA A 176 10.17 9.41 -8.90
CA ALA A 176 10.53 9.59 -7.50
C ALA A 176 12.00 9.25 -7.18
N LYS A 177 12.66 8.48 -8.06
CA LYS A 177 14.07 8.09 -7.91
C LYS A 177 15.00 9.29 -8.13
#